data_AF-A0A383EGI5-F1
#
_entry.id   AF-A0A383EGI5-F1
#
_cell.length_a   1.000
_cell.length_b   1.000
_cell.length_c   1.000
_cell.angle_alpha   90.00
_cell.angle_beta   90.00
_cell.angle_gamma   90.00
#
_symmetry.space_group_name_H-M   'P 1'
#
loop_
_entity.id
_entity.type
_entity.pdbx_description
1 polymer ?
#
loop_
_entity_poly.entity_id
_entity_poly.type
_entity_poly.pdbx_seq_one_letter_code
_entity_poly.pdbx_strand_id
1 'polypeptide(L)'
;MKISRLLTPFAALFLSLSLTACENSLPEVSYPQLRFNHLPAIKLDVAKIEILEKYQSPLQDPNVEHKLPLAPAMAMRNWAKDRLRAAGTNGIARFIIIDASVKAEALTKKKSLKAAFT
;
A
#
# COMPACT_ATOMS: atom_id res chain seq x y z
N MET A 1 -43.74 -11.93 47.70
CA MET A 1 -42.41 -12.29 47.15
C MET A 1 -42.54 -12.76 45.70
N LYS A 2 -42.36 -11.87 44.71
CA LYS A 2 -42.18 -12.23 43.29
C LYS A 2 -40.97 -11.48 42.73
N ILE A 3 -39.85 -11.56 43.44
CA ILE A 3 -38.58 -10.92 43.08
C ILE A 3 -38.01 -11.55 41.78
N SER A 4 -38.32 -12.82 41.50
CA SER A 4 -37.84 -13.55 40.32
C SER A 4 -38.38 -13.07 38.97
N ARG A 5 -39.52 -12.34 38.94
CA ARG A 5 -40.10 -11.82 37.69
C ARG A 5 -39.51 -10.48 37.23
N LEU A 6 -38.80 -9.78 38.13
CA LEU A 6 -38.09 -8.53 37.84
C LEU A 6 -36.62 -8.77 37.44
N LEU A 7 -36.06 -9.94 37.75
CA LEU A 7 -34.68 -10.34 37.42
C LEU A 7 -34.47 -10.62 35.92
N THR A 8 -35.51 -11.08 35.23
CA THR A 8 -35.47 -11.45 33.80
C THR A 8 -35.26 -10.27 32.84
N PRO A 9 -36.00 -9.13 32.96
CA PRO A 9 -35.74 -7.97 32.10
C PRO A 9 -34.40 -7.30 32.44
N PHE A 10 -33.96 -7.34 33.71
CA PHE A 10 -32.69 -6.78 34.14
C PHE A 10 -31.49 -7.56 33.59
N ALA A 11 -31.59 -8.90 33.57
CA ALA A 11 -30.58 -9.77 32.95
C ALA A 11 -30.50 -9.57 31.43
N ALA A 12 -31.63 -9.37 30.74
CA ALA A 12 -31.66 -9.09 29.31
C ALA A 12 -31.01 -7.73 28.97
N LEU A 13 -31.25 -6.71 29.81
CA LEU A 13 -30.62 -5.39 29.65
C LEU A 13 -29.10 -5.44 29.90
N PHE A 14 -28.68 -6.20 30.91
CA PHE A 14 -27.25 -6.40 31.22
C PHE A 14 -26.52 -7.17 30.11
N LEU A 15 -27.21 -8.14 29.47
CA LEU A 15 -26.69 -8.88 28.32
C LEU A 15 -26.59 -8.03 27.05
N SER A 16 -27.46 -7.02 26.88
CA SER A 16 -27.35 -6.08 25.76
C SER A 16 -26.24 -5.02 25.94
N LEU A 17 -25.91 -4.66 27.19
CA LEU A 17 -24.84 -3.70 27.49
C LEU A 17 -23.44 -4.29 27.36
N SER A 18 -23.28 -5.62 27.47
CA SER A 18 -21.98 -6.28 27.34
C SER A 18 -21.51 -6.44 25.89
N LEU A 19 -22.31 -6.04 24.89
CA LEU A 19 -21.93 -6.05 23.47
C LEU A 19 -21.26 -4.76 22.96
N THR A 20 -21.05 -3.75 23.81
CA THR A 20 -20.21 -2.60 23.44
C THR A 20 -18.72 -2.98 23.53
N ALA A 21 -18.30 -3.93 22.69
CA ALA A 21 -16.90 -4.30 22.55
C ALA A 21 -16.12 -3.11 21.98
N CYS A 22 -14.94 -2.85 22.55
CA CYS A 22 -14.06 -1.74 22.20
C CYS A 22 -13.77 -1.70 20.69
N GLU A 23 -14.28 -0.67 20.01
CA GLU A 23 -13.77 -0.31 18.69
C GLU A 23 -12.41 0.37 18.90
N ASN A 24 -11.34 -0.41 18.79
CA ASN A 24 -9.98 0.09 18.82
C ASN A 24 -9.67 0.60 17.41
N SER A 25 -9.77 1.91 17.19
CA SER A 25 -9.40 2.51 15.89
C SER A 25 -7.98 2.08 15.55
N LEU A 26 -7.78 1.51 14.36
CA LEU A 26 -6.44 1.12 13.92
C LEU A 26 -5.55 2.37 13.92
N PRO A 27 -4.35 2.31 14.50
CA PRO A 27 -3.42 3.43 14.45
C PRO A 27 -3.11 3.76 12.99
N GLU A 28 -3.14 5.06 12.66
CA GLU A 28 -2.80 5.53 11.32
C GLU A 28 -1.34 5.17 11.02
N VAL A 29 -1.12 4.24 10.09
CA VAL A 29 0.21 3.78 9.71
C VAL A 29 0.76 4.76 8.66
N SER A 30 1.72 5.59 9.08
CA SER A 30 2.51 6.40 8.16
C SER A 30 3.72 5.62 7.67
N TYR A 31 3.83 5.44 6.35
CA TYR A 31 4.96 4.77 5.73
C TYR A 31 6.06 5.78 5.38
N PRO A 32 7.34 5.49 5.70
CA PRO A 32 8.43 6.35 5.27
C PRO A 32 8.56 6.33 3.75
N GLN A 33 9.05 7.42 3.17
CA GLN A 33 9.32 7.46 1.74
C GLN A 33 10.45 6.48 1.38
N LEU A 34 10.24 5.66 0.35
CA LEU A 34 11.29 4.79 -0.19
C LEU A 34 12.36 5.64 -0.89
N ARG A 35 13.57 5.65 -0.33
CA ARG A 35 14.75 6.37 -0.83
C ARG A 35 15.93 5.43 -1.06
N PHE A 36 16.81 5.81 -1.98
CA PHE A 36 17.98 5.03 -2.40
C PHE A 36 19.31 5.77 -2.14
N ASN A 37 19.29 6.73 -1.21
CA ASN A 37 20.44 7.55 -0.81
C ASN A 37 21.58 6.77 -0.14
N HIS A 38 21.29 5.59 0.40
CA HIS A 38 22.29 4.68 0.98
C HIS A 38 23.21 4.04 -0.06
N LEU A 39 22.91 4.20 -1.35
CA LEU A 39 23.70 3.67 -2.45
C LEU A 39 24.47 4.81 -3.16
N PRO A 40 25.66 4.54 -3.73
CA PRO A 40 26.45 5.56 -4.41
C PRO A 40 25.72 6.18 -5.61
N ALA A 41 26.08 7.37 -6.06
CA ALA A 41 25.49 7.91 -7.29
C ALA A 41 26.09 7.24 -8.54
N ILE A 42 25.24 7.01 -9.55
CA ILE A 42 25.61 6.62 -10.92
C ILE A 42 25.81 7.92 -11.71
N LYS A 43 27.07 8.19 -12.06
CA LYS A 43 27.44 9.37 -12.86
C LYS A 43 27.35 9.00 -14.34
N LEU A 44 26.57 9.78 -15.09
CA LEU A 44 26.44 9.65 -16.54
C LEU A 44 27.16 10.84 -17.18
N ASP A 45 27.91 10.60 -18.25
CA ASP A 45 28.53 11.66 -19.06
C ASP A 45 27.48 12.34 -19.95
N VAL A 46 26.58 13.08 -19.30
CA VAL A 46 25.52 13.89 -19.93
C VAL A 46 25.38 15.23 -19.22
N ALA A 47 24.93 16.25 -19.94
CA ALA A 47 24.63 17.58 -19.38
C ALA A 47 23.37 17.59 -18.51
N LYS A 48 22.36 16.80 -18.89
CA LYS A 48 21.04 16.80 -18.24
C LYS A 48 20.47 15.39 -18.14
N ILE A 49 19.74 15.16 -17.06
CA ILE A 49 18.90 13.96 -16.88
C ILE A 49 17.45 14.39 -16.84
N GLU A 50 16.62 13.73 -17.63
CA GLU A 50 15.17 13.91 -17.66
C GLU A 50 14.48 12.64 -17.17
N ILE A 51 13.59 12.79 -16.20
CA ILE A 51 12.79 11.69 -15.66
C ILE A 51 11.38 11.86 -16.20
N LEU A 52 10.94 10.93 -17.03
CA LEU A 52 9.65 10.94 -17.71
C LEU A 52 8.82 9.74 -17.25
N GLU A 53 7.59 9.99 -16.85
CA GLU A 53 6.61 8.94 -16.59
C GLU A 53 5.65 8.88 -17.78
N LYS A 54 5.66 7.77 -18.52
CA LYS A 54 4.73 7.53 -19.63
C LYS A 54 3.56 6.64 -19.22
N TYR A 55 3.74 5.85 -18.17
CA TYR A 55 2.67 5.03 -17.61
C TYR A 55 1.55 5.91 -17.05
N GLN A 56 0.30 5.57 -17.39
CA GLN A 56 -0.88 6.15 -16.76
C GLN A 56 -1.67 5.01 -16.11
N SER A 57 -1.81 5.06 -14.79
CA SER A 57 -2.62 4.06 -14.07
C SER A 57 -4.10 4.25 -14.42
N PRO A 58 -4.83 3.17 -14.77
CA PRO A 58 -6.25 3.25 -15.06
C PRO A 58 -7.12 3.37 -13.80
N LEU A 59 -6.53 3.34 -12.60
CA LEU A 59 -7.20 3.51 -11.29
C LEU A 59 -8.38 2.55 -11.05
N GLN A 60 -8.36 1.37 -11.67
CA GLN A 60 -9.44 0.39 -11.60
C GLN A 60 -8.88 -1.04 -11.59
N ASP A 61 -9.64 -1.99 -11.06
CA ASP A 61 -9.24 -3.40 -11.09
C ASP A 61 -9.07 -3.90 -12.53
N PRO A 62 -8.07 -4.78 -12.81
CA PRO A 62 -7.18 -5.43 -11.86
C PRO A 62 -5.99 -4.58 -11.40
N ASN A 63 -5.83 -3.35 -11.92
CA ASN A 63 -4.71 -2.47 -11.62
C ASN A 63 -4.87 -1.81 -10.23
N VAL A 64 -4.04 -2.23 -9.29
CA VAL A 64 -4.13 -1.86 -7.87
C VAL A 64 -2.97 -0.98 -7.41
N GLU A 65 -2.21 -0.37 -8.33
CA GLU A 65 -1.07 0.50 -7.96
C GLU A 65 -1.51 1.66 -7.07
N HIS A 66 -2.72 2.17 -7.31
CA HIS A 66 -3.35 3.27 -6.57
C HIS A 66 -3.77 2.88 -5.16
N LYS A 67 -3.91 1.58 -4.88
CA LYS A 67 -4.24 1.05 -3.55
C LYS A 67 -2.99 0.83 -2.70
N LEU A 68 -1.79 0.93 -3.31
CA LEU A 68 -0.54 0.76 -2.59
C LEU A 68 -0.14 2.07 -1.89
N PRO A 69 0.45 2.01 -0.68
CA PRO A 69 1.01 3.18 -0.01
C PRO A 69 2.08 3.90 -0.85
N LEU A 70 2.77 3.16 -1.73
CA LEU A 70 3.75 3.68 -2.67
C LEU A 70 3.59 2.99 -4.03
N ALA A 71 3.13 3.73 -5.04
CA ALA A 71 3.06 3.24 -6.41
C ALA A 71 4.46 2.97 -6.99
N PRO A 72 4.66 1.93 -7.83
CA PRO A 72 5.96 1.63 -8.43
C PRO A 72 6.52 2.79 -9.26
N ALA A 73 5.66 3.57 -9.93
CA ALA A 73 6.10 4.74 -10.68
C ALA A 73 6.77 5.80 -9.78
N MET A 74 6.24 6.00 -8.56
CA MET A 74 6.87 6.86 -7.57
C MET A 74 8.19 6.28 -7.07
N ALA A 75 8.24 4.98 -6.80
CA ALA A 75 9.48 4.29 -6.39
C ALA A 75 10.59 4.45 -7.43
N MET A 76 10.28 4.23 -8.71
CA MET A 76 11.22 4.38 -9.83
C MET A 76 11.68 5.82 -10.02
N ARG A 77 10.77 6.80 -9.85
CA ARG A 77 11.12 8.21 -9.86
C ARG A 77 12.10 8.55 -8.73
N ASN A 78 11.85 8.07 -7.52
CA ASN A 78 12.74 8.29 -6.38
C ASN A 78 14.11 7.63 -6.60
N TRP A 79 14.13 6.40 -7.14
CA TRP A 79 15.37 5.73 -7.52
C TRP A 79 16.18 6.56 -8.51
N ALA A 80 15.56 7.05 -9.59
CA ALA A 80 16.24 7.86 -10.59
C ALA A 80 16.77 9.17 -10.00
N LYS A 81 15.98 9.84 -9.16
CA LYS A 81 16.39 11.07 -8.46
C LYS A 81 17.53 10.84 -7.46
N ASP A 82 17.54 9.72 -6.77
CA ASP A 82 18.55 9.45 -5.75
C ASP A 82 19.85 8.94 -6.39
N ARG A 83 19.74 8.15 -7.46
CA ARG A 83 20.86 7.40 -8.02
C ARG A 83 21.50 8.02 -9.24
N LEU A 84 20.77 8.73 -10.11
CA LEU A 84 21.34 9.23 -11.35
C LEU A 84 21.87 10.66 -11.20
N ARG A 85 23.08 10.92 -11.69
CA ARG A 85 23.71 12.26 -11.71
C ARG A 85 24.29 12.56 -13.07
N ALA A 86 23.99 13.75 -13.59
CA ALA A 86 24.67 14.33 -14.74
C ALA A 86 26.09 14.75 -14.33
N ALA A 87 27.10 14.27 -15.04
CA ALA A 87 28.50 14.60 -14.81
C ALA A 87 29.23 15.06 -16.09
N GLY A 88 28.52 15.10 -17.22
CA GLY A 88 29.06 15.51 -18.50
C GLY A 88 28.70 16.95 -18.86
N THR A 89 29.20 17.41 -20.00
CA THR A 89 28.98 18.77 -20.51
C THR A 89 27.93 18.85 -21.62
N ASN A 90 27.65 17.73 -22.29
CA ASN A 90 26.74 17.68 -23.45
C ASN A 90 25.77 16.49 -23.36
N GLY A 91 24.66 16.55 -24.10
CA GLY A 91 23.70 15.44 -24.21
C GLY A 91 22.65 15.35 -23.09
N ILE A 92 21.61 14.55 -23.33
CA ILE A 92 20.48 14.36 -22.42
C ILE A 92 20.24 12.86 -22.23
N ALA A 93 20.30 12.39 -20.98
CA ALA A 93 19.83 11.05 -20.64
C ALA A 93 18.35 11.11 -20.21
N ARG A 94 17.52 10.23 -20.78
CA ARG A 94 16.10 10.12 -20.39
C ARG A 94 15.85 8.81 -19.67
N PHE A 95 15.41 8.91 -18.42
CA PHE A 95 14.87 7.79 -17.67
C PHE A 95 13.36 7.76 -17.85
N ILE A 96 12.86 6.78 -18.61
CA ILE A 96 11.45 6.68 -18.99
C ILE A 96 10.80 5.52 -18.24
N ILE A 97 9.80 5.82 -17.43
CA ILE A 97 8.95 4.82 -16.77
C ILE A 97 7.87 4.42 -17.76
N ILE A 98 8.05 3.27 -18.41
CA ILE A 98 7.20 2.76 -19.49
C ILE A 98 5.98 2.02 -18.91
N ASP A 99 6.22 1.16 -17.94
CA ASP A 99 5.21 0.38 -17.25
C ASP A 99 5.51 0.41 -15.75
N ALA A 100 4.47 0.66 -14.96
CA ALA A 100 4.51 0.63 -13.52
C ALA A 100 3.25 -0.03 -12.95
N SER A 101 2.62 -0.92 -13.74
CA SER A 101 1.40 -1.62 -13.38
C SER A 101 1.61 -2.66 -12.28
N VAL A 102 0.58 -2.84 -11.46
CA VAL A 102 0.46 -3.86 -10.42
C VAL A 102 -0.93 -4.43 -10.55
N LYS A 103 -1.02 -5.71 -10.93
CA LYS A 103 -2.30 -6.39 -11.13
C LYS A 103 -2.58 -7.31 -9.96
N ALA A 104 -3.78 -7.19 -9.38
CA ALA A 104 -4.24 -8.14 -8.39
C ALA A 104 -4.64 -9.45 -9.08
N GLU A 105 -4.14 -10.57 -8.56
CA GLU A 105 -4.51 -11.92 -9.00
C GLU A 105 -5.20 -12.65 -7.86
N ALA A 106 -6.34 -13.28 -8.16
CA ALA A 106 -7.08 -14.06 -7.18
C ALA A 106 -6.37 -15.40 -6.95
N LEU A 107 -5.95 -15.66 -5.71
CA LEU A 107 -5.34 -16.92 -5.34
C LEU A 107 -6.38 -18.06 -5.33
N THR A 108 -6.05 -19.19 -5.96
CA THR A 108 -6.89 -20.40 -5.94
C THR A 108 -6.96 -20.97 -4.53
N LYS A 109 -8.07 -20.71 -3.83
CA LYS A 109 -8.33 -21.28 -2.50
C LYS A 109 -8.73 -22.75 -2.62
N LYS A 110 -8.11 -23.64 -1.85
CA LYS A 110 -8.57 -25.04 -1.72
C LYS A 110 -9.92 -25.04 -1.00
N LYS A 111 -11.01 -25.34 -1.72
CA LYS A 111 -12.36 -25.48 -1.16
C LYS A 111 -12.54 -26.86 -0.49
N SER A 112 -11.71 -27.20 0.49
CA SER A 112 -11.87 -28.44 1.26
C SER A 112 -12.38 -28.11 2.66
N LEU A 113 -13.27 -28.95 3.20
CA LEU A 113 -13.78 -28.81 4.57
C LEU A 113 -12.63 -28.87 5.61
N LYS A 114 -11.58 -29.66 5.36
CA LYS A 114 -10.38 -29.66 6.21
C LYS A 114 -9.69 -28.29 6.28
N ALA A 115 -9.66 -27.54 5.17
CA ALA A 115 -9.05 -26.20 5.14
C ALA A 115 -9.90 -25.13 5.84
N ALA A 116 -11.17 -25.42 6.19
CA ALA A 116 -12.02 -24.50 6.95
C ALA A 116 -11.84 -24.61 8.47
N PHE A 117 -11.17 -25.67 8.96
CA PHE A 117 -11.02 -25.98 10.38
C PHE A 117 -9.57 -26.17 10.83
N THR A 118 -8.59 -25.76 10.02
CA THR A 118 -7.17 -25.64 10.39
C THR A 118 -6.73 -24.22 10.13
#